data_AF-A0A151WVP1-F1
#
_entry.id   AF-A0A151WVP1-F1
#
_cell.length_a   1.000
_cell.length_b   1.000
_cell.length_c   1.000
_cell.angle_alpha   90.00
_cell.angle_beta   90.00
_cell.angle_gamma   90.00
#
_symmetry.space_group_name_H-M   'P 1'
#
loop_
_entity.id
_entity.type
_entity.pdbx_description
1 polymer ?
#
loop_
_entity_poly.entity_id
_entity_poly.type
_entity_poly.pdbx_seq_one_letter_code
_entity_poly.pdbx_strand_id
1 'polypeptide(L)' 'MCDLEWYKLESRKARSLILLMMQAKRPFCITGGKIFPLTMATFCSVRLLNLSKYLSF' A
#
# COMPACT_ATOMS: atom_id res chain seq x y z
N MET A 1 -2.48 -11.67 17.11
CA MET A 1 -1.90 -10.56 17.90
C MET A 1 -2.64 -9.29 17.52
N CYS A 2 -3.10 -8.54 18.53
CA CYS A 2 -3.89 -7.30 18.47
C CYS A 2 -5.42 -7.45 18.51
N ASP A 3 -5.96 -8.11 19.55
CA ASP A 3 -7.31 -7.85 20.07
C ASP A 3 -7.30 -6.59 20.96
N LEU A 4 -6.81 -5.47 20.43
CA LEU A 4 -7.01 -4.19 21.08
C LEU A 4 -8.40 -3.71 20.68
N GLU A 5 -9.37 -3.80 21.59
CA GLU A 5 -10.71 -3.27 21.42
C GLU A 5 -10.65 -1.73 21.33
N TRP A 6 -10.24 -1.22 20.18
CA TRP A 6 -9.98 0.20 19.92
C TRP A 6 -11.21 1.07 20.15
N TYR A 7 -12.40 0.47 20.06
CA TYR A 7 -13.69 1.07 20.36
C TYR A 7 -13.92 1.28 21.87
N LYS A 8 -13.16 0.61 22.75
CA LYS A 8 -13.18 0.82 24.20
C LYS A 8 -12.12 1.81 24.69
N LEU A 9 -11.23 2.30 23.82
CA LEU A 9 -10.29 3.35 24.21
C LEU A 9 -11.03 4.65 24.53
N GLU A 10 -10.43 5.45 25.42
CA GLU A 10 -10.88 6.83 25.65
C GLU A 10 -11.10 7.57 24.33
N SER A 11 -12.19 8.32 24.25
CA SER A 11 -12.64 9.00 23.03
C SER A 11 -11.53 9.80 22.33
N ARG A 12 -10.63 10.43 23.10
CA ARG A 12 -9.46 11.16 22.56
C ARG A 12 -8.47 10.24 21.84
N LYS A 13 -8.16 9.08 22.42
CA LYS A 13 -7.21 8.12 21.86
C LYS A 13 -7.80 7.39 20.66
N ALA A 14 -9.08 7.01 20.73
CA ALA A 14 -9.79 6.40 19.60
C ALA A 14 -9.85 7.35 18.38
N ARG A 15 -10.13 8.64 18.60
CA ARG A 15 -10.09 9.66 17.53
C ARG A 15 -8.71 9.80 16.89
N SER A 16 -7.64 9.82 17.70
CA SER A 16 -6.27 9.86 17.19
C SER A 16 -5.96 8.62 16.33
N LEU A 17 -6.35 7.44 16.79
CA LEU A 17 -6.15 6.19 16.05
C LEU A 17 -6.91 6.18 14.72
N ILE A 18 -8.16 6.65 14.71
CA ILE A 18 -8.96 6.76 13.48
C ILE A 18 -8.27 7.68 12.45
N LEU A 19 -7.69 8.80 12.88
CA LEU A 19 -6.93 9.70 12.01
C LEU A 19 -5.69 9.02 11.44
N LEU A 20 -4.94 8.29 12.27
CA LEU A 20 -3.77 7.51 11.83
C LEU A 20 -4.16 6.40 10.85
N MET A 21 -5.25 5.68 11.10
CA MET A 21 -5.78 4.67 10.18
C MET A 21 -6.20 5.28 8.84
N MET A 22 -6.87 6.44 8.86
CA MET A 22 -7.22 7.18 7.63
C MET A 22 -5.97 7.61 6.85
N GLN A 23 -4.94 8.10 7.55
CA GLN A 23 -3.67 8.49 6.94
C GLN A 23 -2.94 7.28 6.33
N ALA A 24 -2.87 6.17 7.07
CA ALA A 24 -2.21 4.94 6.64
C ALA A 24 -2.97 4.19 5.54
N LYS A 25 -4.31 4.36 5.48
CA LYS A 25 -5.14 3.81 4.39
C LYS A 25 -4.81 4.46 3.05
N ARG A 26 -4.28 5.68 3.02
CA ARG A 26 -3.71 6.22 1.79
C ARG A 26 -2.42 5.43 1.51
N PRO A 27 -2.39 4.59 0.46
CA PRO A 27 -1.18 3.87 0.14
C PRO A 27 -0.06 4.88 -0.03
N PHE A 28 1.08 4.63 0.62
CA PHE A 28 2.29 5.42 0.41
C PHE A 28 2.82 5.07 -0.99
N CYS A 29 2.18 5.62 -2.01
CA CYS A 29 2.52 5.40 -3.41
C CYS A 29 3.83 6.10 -3.69
N ILE A 30 4.94 5.38 -3.52
CA ILE A 30 6.25 5.85 -3.93
C ILE A 30 6.24 5.87 -5.46
N THR A 31 6.39 7.04 -6.05
CA THR A 31 6.47 7.18 -7.51
C THR A 31 7.92 7.44 -7.91
N GLY A 32 8.46 6.69 -8.88
CA GLY A 32 9.74 7.03 -9.49
C GLY A 32 9.59 8.29 -10.35
N GLY A 33 10.30 9.35 -9.98
CA GLY A 33 10.26 10.63 -10.71
C GLY A 33 8.87 11.28 -10.84
N LYS A 34 7.88 10.89 -10.02
CA LYS A 34 6.44 11.25 -10.17
C LYS A 34 5.74 10.72 -11.43
N ILE A 35 6.38 9.84 -12.19
CA ILE A 35 5.87 9.37 -13.48
C ILE A 35 5.26 7.97 -13.36
N PHE A 36 5.85 7.08 -12.55
CA PHE A 36 5.41 5.70 -12.43
C PHE A 36 5.30 5.26 -10.97
N PRO A 37 4.20 4.59 -10.56
CA PRO A 37 4.08 4.06 -9.21
C PRO A 37 5.01 2.84 -9.05
N LEU A 38 5.86 2.87 -8.02
CA LEU A 38 6.73 1.78 -7.62
C LEU A 38 5.95 0.78 -6.76
N THR A 39 5.05 0.04 -7.41
CA THR A 39 4.28 -1.03 -6.77
C THR A 39 4.80 -2.40 -7.20
N MET A 40 4.53 -3.42 -6.39
CA MET A 40 4.80 -4.83 -6.76
C MET A 40 4.10 -5.20 -8.07
N ALA A 41 2.92 -4.62 -8.34
CA ALA A 41 2.20 -4.79 -9.60
C ALA A 41 3.02 -4.29 -10.79
N THR A 42 3.56 -3.07 -10.72
CA THR A 42 4.44 -2.52 -11.77
C THR A 42 5.67 -3.40 -11.99
N PHE A 43 6.30 -3.88 -10.92
CA PHE A 43 7.46 -4.76 -10.99
C PHE A 43 7.15 -6.11 -11.65
N CYS A 44 6.03 -6.74 -11.26
CA CYS A 44 5.58 -8.00 -11.85
C CYS A 44 5.18 -7.82 -13.31
N SER A 45 4.49 -6.74 -13.68
CA SER A 45 4.13 -6.44 -15.07
C SER A 45 5.37 -6.32 -15.96
N VAL A 46 6.43 -5.64 -15.49
CA VAL A 46 7.70 -5.57 -16.23
C VAL A 46 8.31 -6.96 -16.42
N ARG A 47 8.35 -7.80 -15.38
CA ARG A 47 8.86 -9.18 -15.51
C ARG A 47 8.02 -10.01 -16.48
N LEU A 48 6.69 -9.93 -16.40
CA LEU A 48 5.76 -10.66 -17.26
C LEU A 48 5.89 -10.25 -18.73
N LEU A 49 6.02 -8.94 -19.01
CA LEU A 49 6.32 -8.43 -20.34
C LEU A 49 7.62 -9.02 -20.89
N ASN A 50 8.70 -9.00 -20.10
CA ASN A 50 9.98 -9.57 -20.52
C ASN A 50 9.91 -11.09 -20.77
N LEU A 51 9.18 -11.83 -19.92
CA LEU A 51 8.97 -13.28 -20.09
C LEU A 51 8.13 -13.59 -21.33
N SER A 52 7.03 -12.87 -21.54
CA SER A 52 6.15 -13.05 -22.71
C SER A 52 6.86 -12.77 -24.03
N LYS A 53 7.79 -11.79 -24.04
CA LYS A 53 8.65 -11.49 -25.18
C LYS A 53 9.65 -12.61 -25.46
N TYR A 54 10.23 -13.22 -24.42
CA TYR A 54 11.14 -14.35 -24.57
C TYR A 54 10.43 -15.60 -25.11
N LEU A 55 9.21 -15.88 -24.65
CA LEU A 55 8.40 -17.02 -25.12
C LEU A 55 7.79 -16.82 -26.52
N SER A 56 7.78 -15.60 -27.04
CA SER A 56 7.32 -15.30 -28.40
C SER A 56 8.45 -15.41 -29.45
N PHE A 57 9.68 -15.71 -29.02
CA PHE A 57 10.82 -16.00 -29.88
C PHE A 57 11.12 -17.50 -29.94
#